data_AF-M3FWP8-F1
#
_entry.id   AF-M3FWP8-F1
#
_cell.length_a   1.000
_cell.length_b   1.000
_cell.length_c   1.000
_cell.angle_alpha   90.00
_cell.angle_beta   90.00
_cell.angle_gamma   90.00
#
_symmetry.space_group_name_H-M   'P 1'
#
loop_
_entity.id
_entity.type
_entity.pdbx_description
1 polymer ?
#
loop_
_entity_poly.entity_id
_entity_poly.type
_entity_poly.pdbx_seq_one_letter_code
_entity_poly.pdbx_strand_id
1 'polypeptide(L)'
;MFHIIDFSHLILIGNTFILLCLLLLYYTIEDKRKFILISPIFLAILNFSNWETQTWAMASLSNYPVIYFGFLSLYFLSKDKLIDFVLGIFFAVIAVFCQGNGMFVFLSGIPLLLKDKPKLLIWLFIFLMIILLYFIIFPYNKPNGHPEFFSNTKFFFLSRIYYGLALLSNVFNSKFVLILGMIPLLGILYLYKNYLKISKLHLSMISFLLLSLSSLVITRGGFGFEQAFSSRYHINTLFLYSLIYICLFPLIRIKKHFLLILFFTLLFTIIQILLIFTNSVFKK
;
A
#
# COMPACT_ATOMS: atom_id res chain seq x y z
N MET A 1 -5.08 13.04 -35.28
CA MET A 1 -6.36 12.51 -34.73
C MET A 1 -6.16 12.18 -33.25
N PHE A 2 -5.83 13.18 -32.42
CA PHE A 2 -5.84 13.06 -30.96
C PHE A 2 -6.94 14.00 -30.45
N HIS A 3 -8.18 13.58 -30.64
CA HIS A 3 -9.33 14.30 -30.15
C HIS A 3 -9.47 14.03 -28.66
N ILE A 4 -9.31 15.09 -27.85
CA ILE A 4 -9.81 15.28 -26.48
C ILE A 4 -9.82 13.98 -25.66
N ILE A 5 -8.74 13.72 -24.93
CA ILE A 5 -8.72 12.65 -23.93
C ILE A 5 -9.72 13.04 -22.84
N ASP A 6 -10.83 12.29 -22.75
CA ASP A 6 -11.79 12.47 -21.66
C ASP A 6 -11.21 11.89 -20.37
N PHE A 7 -10.83 12.77 -19.46
CA PHE A 7 -10.30 12.41 -18.15
C PHE A 7 -11.30 11.58 -17.32
N SER A 8 -12.60 11.65 -17.61
CA SER A 8 -13.64 10.86 -16.96
C SER A 8 -13.42 9.35 -17.18
N HIS A 9 -13.08 8.95 -18.41
CA HIS A 9 -12.79 7.55 -18.71
C HIS A 9 -11.52 7.07 -18.01
N LEU A 10 -10.48 7.90 -17.96
CA LEU A 10 -9.24 7.60 -17.25
C LEU A 10 -9.46 7.41 -15.75
N ILE A 11 -10.29 8.27 -15.14
CA ILE A 11 -10.70 8.17 -13.74
C ILE A 11 -11.45 6.86 -13.49
N LEU A 12 -12.40 6.50 -14.35
CA LEU A 12 -13.15 5.25 -14.23
C LEU A 12 -12.22 4.04 -14.31
N ILE A 13 -11.32 4.00 -15.30
CA ILE A 13 -10.31 2.94 -15.46
C ILE A 13 -9.45 2.84 -14.20
N GLY A 14 -8.91 3.95 -13.69
CA GLY A 14 -8.11 3.95 -12.47
C GLY A 14 -8.87 3.35 -11.27
N ASN A 15 -10.12 3.77 -11.06
CA ASN A 15 -10.93 3.27 -9.95
C ASN A 15 -11.32 1.79 -10.10
N THR A 16 -11.39 1.23 -11.31
CA THR A 16 -11.60 -0.23 -11.47
C THR A 16 -10.51 -1.05 -10.78
N PHE A 17 -9.26 -0.56 -10.74
CA PHE A 17 -8.18 -1.26 -10.05
C PHE A 17 -8.36 -1.32 -8.54
N ILE A 18 -9.05 -0.37 -7.92
CA ILE A 18 -9.41 -0.46 -6.49
C ILE A 18 -10.37 -1.63 -6.27
N LEU A 19 -11.39 -1.76 -7.13
CA LEU A 19 -12.35 -2.87 -7.05
C LEU A 19 -11.65 -4.21 -7.30
N LEU A 20 -10.74 -4.27 -8.28
CA LEU A 20 -9.93 -5.46 -8.55
C LEU A 20 -9.01 -5.82 -7.36
N CYS A 21 -8.41 -4.83 -6.68
CA CYS A 21 -7.66 -5.06 -5.44
C CYS A 21 -8.56 -5.65 -4.33
N LEU A 22 -9.75 -5.10 -4.14
CA LEU A 22 -10.72 -5.60 -3.15
C LEU A 22 -11.14 -7.04 -3.46
N LEU A 23 -11.42 -7.34 -4.73
CA LEU A 23 -11.72 -8.70 -5.19
C LEU A 23 -10.54 -9.64 -4.95
N LEU A 24 -9.32 -9.20 -5.23
CA LEU A 24 -8.11 -9.99 -4.99
C LEU A 24 -7.96 -10.32 -3.50
N LEU A 25 -8.09 -9.32 -2.61
CA LEU A 25 -8.07 -9.54 -1.16
C LEU A 25 -9.17 -10.49 -0.70
N TYR A 26 -10.37 -10.41 -1.30
CA TYR A 26 -11.44 -11.36 -1.00
C TYR A 26 -11.03 -12.81 -1.33
N TYR A 27 -10.28 -13.03 -2.41
CA TYR A 27 -9.75 -14.35 -2.77
C TYR A 27 -8.56 -14.81 -1.92
N THR A 28 -7.88 -13.93 -1.19
CA THR A 28 -6.79 -14.33 -0.27
C THR A 28 -7.31 -14.79 1.10
N ILE A 29 -8.56 -14.47 1.44
CA ILE A 29 -9.18 -14.85 2.72
C ILE A 29 -9.69 -16.29 2.65
N GLU A 30 -9.07 -17.17 3.43
CA GLU A 30 -9.45 -18.60 3.53
C GLU A 30 -10.62 -18.85 4.51
N ASP A 31 -10.98 -17.89 5.37
CA ASP A 31 -12.06 -18.03 6.35
C ASP A 31 -13.44 -18.06 5.65
N LYS A 32 -14.32 -18.98 6.08
CA LYS A 32 -15.71 -19.08 5.60
C LYS A 32 -16.49 -17.78 5.76
N ARG A 33 -16.10 -16.92 6.70
CA ARG A 33 -16.70 -15.61 6.98
C ARG A 33 -16.15 -14.48 6.10
N LYS A 34 -15.47 -14.79 4.99
CA LYS A 34 -14.88 -13.81 4.06
C LYS A 34 -15.80 -12.65 3.65
N PHE A 35 -17.10 -12.88 3.47
CA PHE A 35 -18.07 -11.81 3.14
C PHE A 35 -18.25 -10.79 4.27
N ILE A 36 -18.24 -11.26 5.52
CA ILE A 36 -18.36 -10.45 6.73
C ILE A 36 -17.05 -9.67 6.95
N LEU A 37 -15.93 -10.34 6.67
CA LEU A 37 -14.58 -9.81 6.79
C LEU A 37 -14.25 -8.68 5.81
N ILE A 38 -14.71 -8.80 4.57
CA ILE A 38 -14.40 -7.83 3.52
C ILE A 38 -15.21 -6.55 3.69
N SER A 39 -16.35 -6.57 4.40
CA SER A 39 -17.24 -5.41 4.55
C SER A 39 -16.55 -4.20 5.24
N PRO A 40 -15.88 -4.36 6.40
CA PRO A 40 -15.05 -3.31 6.99
C PRO A 40 -13.99 -2.73 6.04
N ILE A 41 -13.35 -3.60 5.26
CA ILE A 41 -12.28 -3.24 4.33
C ILE A 41 -12.83 -2.43 3.17
N PHE A 42 -13.99 -2.85 2.64
CA PHE A 42 -14.70 -2.18 1.57
C PHE A 42 -15.08 -0.75 1.98
N LEU A 43 -15.65 -0.59 3.19
CA LEU A 43 -16.02 0.73 3.74
C LEU A 43 -14.80 1.62 4.00
N ALA A 44 -13.69 1.04 4.49
CA ALA A 44 -12.48 1.80 4.76
C ALA A 44 -11.81 2.32 3.47
N ILE A 45 -11.74 1.49 2.42
CA ILE A 45 -11.05 1.84 1.17
C ILE A 45 -11.86 2.83 0.32
N LEU A 46 -13.19 2.66 0.27
CA LEU A 46 -14.10 3.55 -0.46
C LEU A 46 -14.49 4.80 0.33
N ASN A 47 -13.72 5.17 1.35
CA ASN A 47 -14.00 6.37 2.13
C ASN A 47 -13.64 7.66 1.36
N PHE A 48 -14.33 8.75 1.71
CA PHE A 48 -14.11 10.11 1.24
C PHE A 48 -12.68 10.61 1.44
N SER A 49 -11.88 10.10 2.37
CA SER A 49 -10.47 10.49 2.52
C SER A 49 -9.68 10.31 1.21
N ASN A 50 -10.05 9.36 0.36
CA ASN A 50 -9.40 9.11 -0.93
C ASN A 50 -9.96 9.93 -2.10
N TRP A 51 -10.91 10.86 -1.88
CA TRP A 51 -11.66 11.51 -2.97
C TRP A 51 -10.76 12.20 -3.99
N GLU A 52 -9.70 12.90 -3.57
CA GLU A 52 -8.75 13.57 -4.46
C GLU A 52 -8.02 12.56 -5.35
N THR A 53 -7.56 11.45 -4.78
CA THR A 53 -6.85 10.41 -5.54
C THR A 53 -7.79 9.68 -6.50
N GLN A 54 -9.07 9.50 -6.10
CA GLN A 54 -10.09 8.86 -6.93
C GLN A 54 -10.55 9.75 -8.09
N THR A 55 -10.52 11.08 -7.93
CA THR A 55 -10.94 12.05 -8.96
C THR A 55 -9.77 12.55 -9.80
N TRP A 56 -8.53 12.37 -9.35
CA TRP A 56 -7.34 12.74 -10.12
C TRP A 56 -6.87 11.60 -11.00
N ALA A 57 -7.10 11.71 -12.32
CA ALA A 57 -6.78 10.68 -13.32
C ALA A 57 -5.33 10.16 -13.22
N MET A 58 -4.34 11.06 -13.11
CA MET A 58 -2.93 10.66 -13.01
C MET A 58 -2.66 9.86 -11.73
N ALA A 59 -3.17 10.31 -10.59
CA ALA A 59 -2.93 9.67 -9.31
C ALA A 59 -3.63 8.31 -9.19
N SER A 60 -4.85 8.19 -9.71
CA SER A 60 -5.59 6.93 -9.75
C SER A 60 -4.93 5.91 -10.69
N LEU A 61 -4.53 6.32 -11.89
CA LEU A 61 -3.88 5.44 -12.88
C LEU A 61 -2.44 5.06 -12.51
N SER A 62 -1.75 5.83 -11.68
CA SER A 62 -0.43 5.41 -11.18
C SER A 62 -0.55 4.57 -9.91
N ASN A 63 -1.29 5.02 -8.89
CA ASN A 63 -1.18 4.42 -7.56
C ASN A 63 -1.98 3.13 -7.42
N TYR A 64 -3.17 3.03 -8.03
CA TYR A 64 -4.02 1.85 -7.87
C TYR A 64 -3.53 0.63 -8.65
N PRO A 65 -3.11 0.76 -9.93
CA PRO A 65 -2.59 -0.38 -10.69
C PRO A 65 -1.32 -0.97 -10.08
N VAL A 66 -0.43 -0.16 -9.52
CA VAL A 66 0.81 -0.65 -8.90
C VAL A 66 0.51 -1.58 -7.74
N ILE A 67 -0.44 -1.19 -6.88
CA ILE A 67 -0.86 -2.01 -5.74
C ILE A 67 -1.53 -3.28 -6.25
N TYR A 68 -2.42 -3.16 -7.24
CA TYR A 68 -3.11 -4.29 -7.83
C TYR A 68 -2.15 -5.31 -8.41
N PHE A 69 -1.28 -4.90 -9.35
CA PHE A 69 -0.34 -5.77 -10.01
C PHE A 69 0.72 -6.30 -9.04
N GLY A 70 1.14 -5.50 -8.05
CA GLY A 70 2.03 -5.96 -6.99
C GLY A 70 1.40 -7.05 -6.13
N PHE A 71 0.15 -6.88 -5.69
CA PHE A 71 -0.57 -7.91 -4.95
C PHE A 71 -0.87 -9.14 -5.80
N LEU A 72 -1.23 -8.95 -7.06
CA LEU A 72 -1.55 -10.04 -7.98
C LEU A 72 -0.29 -10.88 -8.26
N SER A 73 0.85 -10.22 -8.45
CA SER A 73 2.15 -10.86 -8.56
C SER A 73 2.44 -11.74 -7.33
N LEU A 74 2.35 -11.17 -6.12
CA LEU A 74 2.57 -11.92 -4.88
C LEU A 74 1.56 -13.08 -4.71
N TYR A 75 0.30 -12.87 -5.12
CA TYR A 75 -0.72 -13.92 -5.09
C TYR A 75 -0.35 -15.10 -5.97
N PHE A 76 0.05 -14.86 -7.23
CA PHE A 76 0.49 -15.94 -8.11
C PHE A 76 1.79 -16.60 -7.65
N LEU A 77 2.75 -15.85 -7.09
CA LEU A 77 3.96 -16.42 -6.49
C LEU A 77 3.69 -17.30 -5.27
N SER A 78 2.55 -17.13 -4.60
CA SER A 78 2.16 -18.00 -3.49
C SER A 78 1.62 -19.37 -3.94
N LYS A 79 1.43 -19.57 -5.25
CA LYS A 79 0.98 -20.83 -5.84
C LYS A 79 2.17 -21.63 -6.38
N ASP A 80 2.01 -22.95 -6.42
CA ASP A 80 3.13 -23.84 -6.72
C ASP A 80 3.40 -24.02 -8.23
N LYS A 81 2.43 -23.73 -9.11
CA LYS A 81 2.53 -24.04 -10.54
C LYS A 81 3.53 -23.12 -11.25
N LEU A 82 4.23 -23.65 -12.25
CA LEU A 82 5.17 -22.87 -13.07
C LEU A 82 4.48 -21.73 -13.83
N ILE A 83 3.26 -21.95 -14.31
CA ILE A 83 2.47 -20.90 -14.99
C ILE A 83 2.22 -19.73 -14.03
N ASP A 84 1.90 -20.02 -12.76
CA ASP A 84 1.69 -18.99 -11.75
C ASP A 84 2.99 -18.22 -11.46
N PHE A 85 4.15 -18.89 -11.44
CA PHE A 85 5.44 -18.21 -11.32
C PHE A 85 5.72 -17.23 -12.48
N VAL A 86 5.46 -17.66 -13.72
CA VAL A 86 5.62 -16.80 -14.92
C VAL A 86 4.66 -15.61 -14.89
N LEU A 87 3.40 -15.84 -14.51
CA LEU A 87 2.42 -14.77 -14.32
C LEU A 87 2.84 -13.82 -13.20
N GLY A 88 3.40 -14.34 -12.10
CA GLY A 88 3.94 -13.54 -11.00
C GLY A 88 5.04 -12.58 -11.45
N ILE A 89 5.97 -13.05 -12.27
CA ILE A 89 7.00 -12.22 -12.91
C ILE A 89 6.36 -11.17 -13.81
N PHE A 90 5.46 -11.58 -14.70
CA PHE A 90 4.81 -10.68 -15.66
C PHE A 90 4.11 -9.52 -14.96
N PHE A 91 3.31 -9.80 -13.91
CA PHE A 91 2.65 -8.75 -13.15
C PHE A 91 3.60 -7.91 -12.30
N ALA A 92 4.71 -8.47 -11.81
CA ALA A 92 5.74 -7.67 -11.11
C ALA A 92 6.39 -6.65 -12.05
N VAL A 93 6.70 -7.05 -13.28
CA VAL A 93 7.25 -6.17 -14.31
C VAL A 93 6.27 -5.03 -14.60
N ILE A 94 4.99 -5.35 -14.80
CA ILE A 94 3.94 -4.34 -15.02
C ILE A 94 3.88 -3.37 -13.84
N ALA A 95 3.91 -3.87 -12.60
CA ALA A 95 3.86 -3.03 -11.40
C ALA A 95 5.02 -2.01 -11.36
N VAL A 96 6.24 -2.41 -11.77
CA VAL A 96 7.40 -1.52 -11.84
C VAL A 96 7.18 -0.38 -12.84
N PHE A 97 6.62 -0.69 -14.01
CA PHE A 97 6.39 0.30 -15.05
C PHE A 97 5.17 1.20 -14.77
N CYS A 98 4.27 0.81 -13.88
CA CYS A 98 3.21 1.71 -13.41
C CYS A 98 3.77 2.79 -12.46
N GLN A 99 4.68 2.44 -11.54
CA GLN A 99 5.34 3.39 -10.64
C GLN A 99 6.60 2.76 -10.01
N GLY A 100 7.62 3.57 -9.74
CA GLY A 100 8.93 3.09 -9.27
C GLY A 100 8.91 2.30 -7.94
N ASN A 101 7.92 2.50 -7.07
CA ASN A 101 7.73 1.67 -5.87
C ASN A 101 7.32 0.23 -6.20
N GLY A 102 6.82 -0.06 -7.41
CA GLY A 102 6.56 -1.42 -7.89
C GLY A 102 7.79 -2.33 -7.88
N MET A 103 9.01 -1.75 -7.90
CA MET A 103 10.25 -2.52 -7.74
C MET A 103 10.30 -3.29 -6.41
N PHE A 104 9.66 -2.78 -5.36
CA PHE A 104 9.66 -3.42 -4.06
C PHE A 104 8.86 -4.72 -4.02
N VAL A 105 8.05 -5.02 -5.05
CA VAL A 105 7.39 -6.33 -5.22
C VAL A 105 8.44 -7.45 -5.30
N PHE A 106 9.58 -7.18 -5.96
CA PHE A 106 10.66 -8.16 -6.06
C PHE A 106 11.29 -8.47 -4.71
N LEU A 107 11.49 -7.46 -3.86
CA LEU A 107 12.04 -7.66 -2.51
C LEU A 107 11.03 -8.35 -1.59
N SER A 108 9.76 -7.95 -1.66
CA SER A 108 8.70 -8.52 -0.82
C SER A 108 8.31 -9.94 -1.23
N GLY A 109 8.57 -10.35 -2.47
CA GLY A 109 8.33 -11.71 -2.97
C GLY A 109 9.37 -12.74 -2.54
N ILE A 110 10.57 -12.31 -2.08
CA ILE A 110 11.65 -13.22 -1.68
C ILE A 110 11.20 -14.29 -0.67
N PRO A 111 10.48 -13.96 0.43
CA PRO A 111 10.06 -14.95 1.43
C PRO A 111 9.15 -16.05 0.88
N LEU A 112 8.43 -15.80 -0.21
CA LEU A 112 7.58 -16.80 -0.87
C LEU A 112 8.41 -17.84 -1.63
N LEU A 113 9.55 -17.41 -2.20
CA LEU A 113 10.39 -18.23 -3.07
C LEU A 113 11.58 -18.90 -2.36
N LEU A 114 11.80 -18.65 -1.06
CA LEU A 114 12.94 -19.21 -0.31
C LEU A 114 13.02 -20.74 -0.34
N LYS A 115 11.90 -21.44 -0.54
CA LYS A 115 11.87 -22.90 -0.66
C LYS A 115 12.38 -23.38 -2.02
N ASP A 116 12.13 -22.61 -3.09
CA ASP A 116 12.45 -22.95 -4.47
C ASP A 116 13.63 -22.10 -4.96
N LYS A 117 14.84 -22.48 -4.57
CA LYS A 117 16.11 -21.82 -4.97
C LYS A 117 16.21 -21.47 -6.47
N PRO A 118 15.85 -22.34 -7.44
CA PRO A 118 15.95 -21.97 -8.85
C PRO A 118 14.99 -20.84 -9.25
N LYS A 119 13.74 -20.88 -8.77
CA LYS A 119 12.75 -19.81 -9.00
C LYS A 119 13.23 -18.50 -8.36
N LEU A 120 13.81 -18.56 -7.16
CA LEU A 120 14.38 -17.40 -6.49
C LEU A 120 15.54 -16.77 -7.29
N LEU A 121 16.44 -17.57 -7.85
CA LEU A 121 17.54 -17.06 -8.67
C LEU A 121 17.03 -16.36 -9.93
N ILE A 122 16.06 -16.97 -10.64
CA ILE A 122 15.42 -16.35 -11.81
C ILE A 122 14.72 -15.04 -11.41
N TRP A 123 14.01 -15.04 -10.29
CA TRP A 123 13.32 -13.86 -9.76
C TRP A 123 14.29 -12.70 -9.48
N LEU A 124 15.42 -12.97 -8.82
CA LEU A 124 16.45 -11.98 -8.52
C LEU A 124 17.20 -11.52 -9.77
N PHE A 125 17.43 -12.42 -10.73
CA PHE A 125 18.03 -12.06 -12.01
C PHE A 125 17.16 -11.08 -12.79
N ILE A 126 15.85 -11.35 -12.86
CA ILE A 126 14.88 -10.45 -13.51
C ILE A 126 14.82 -9.12 -12.76
N PHE A 127 14.82 -9.13 -11.42
CA PHE A 127 14.88 -7.92 -10.63
C PHE A 127 16.10 -7.06 -10.98
N LEU A 128 17.28 -7.66 -11.07
CA LEU A 128 18.51 -6.98 -11.46
C LEU A 128 18.39 -6.39 -12.87
N MET A 129 17.88 -7.16 -13.85
CA MET A 129 17.66 -6.70 -15.22
C MET A 129 16.73 -5.49 -15.27
N ILE A 130 15.64 -5.49 -14.49
CA ILE A 130 14.69 -4.38 -14.42
C ILE A 130 15.33 -3.13 -13.82
N ILE A 131 16.16 -3.26 -12.77
CA ILE A 131 16.90 -2.13 -12.20
C ILE A 131 17.81 -1.51 -13.27
N LEU A 132 18.56 -2.34 -14.00
CA LEU A 132 19.44 -1.87 -15.07
C LEU A 132 18.65 -1.17 -16.17
N LEU A 133 17.53 -1.76 -16.62
CA LEU A 133 16.64 -1.16 -17.59
C LEU A 133 16.10 0.20 -17.12
N TYR A 134 15.57 0.26 -15.90
CA TYR A 134 14.90 1.44 -15.39
C TYR A 134 15.83 2.62 -15.12
N PHE A 135 17.05 2.37 -14.62
CA PHE A 135 17.97 3.46 -14.22
C PHE A 135 19.07 3.77 -15.25
N ILE A 136 19.51 2.78 -16.04
CA ILE A 136 20.64 2.96 -16.97
C ILE A 136 20.15 3.18 -18.39
N ILE A 137 19.17 2.37 -18.84
CA ILE A 137 18.71 2.42 -20.24
C ILE A 137 17.70 3.55 -20.44
N PHE A 138 16.78 3.75 -19.49
CA PHE A 138 15.95 4.94 -19.43
C PHE A 138 16.67 6.00 -18.59
N PRO A 139 17.04 7.17 -19.15
CA PRO A 139 17.79 8.19 -18.42
C PRO A 139 16.91 8.82 -17.34
N TYR A 140 16.92 8.23 -16.15
CA TYR A 140 16.18 8.74 -15.01
C TYR A 140 16.78 10.08 -14.57
N ASN A 141 16.08 11.17 -14.88
CA ASN A 141 16.45 12.50 -14.44
C ASN A 141 15.84 12.76 -13.06
N LYS A 142 16.69 12.76 -12.02
CA LYS A 142 16.30 13.21 -10.69
C LYS A 142 15.85 14.68 -10.79
N PRO A 143 14.64 15.05 -10.28
CA PRO A 143 14.21 16.44 -10.34
C PRO A 143 15.10 17.34 -9.48
N ASN A 144 15.34 18.56 -9.94
CA ASN A 144 16.14 19.56 -9.22
C ASN A 144 15.44 19.95 -7.90
N GLY A 145 16.20 20.13 -6.82
CA GLY A 145 15.67 20.53 -5.50
C GLY A 145 15.18 19.39 -4.60
N HIS A 146 15.42 18.13 -4.98
CA HIS A 146 15.16 17.00 -4.07
C HIS A 146 16.16 16.99 -2.90
N PRO A 147 15.68 16.90 -1.64
CA PRO A 147 16.54 16.89 -0.47
C PRO A 147 17.53 15.72 -0.54
N GLU A 148 18.71 15.94 0.00
CA GLU A 148 19.76 14.92 0.03
C GLU A 148 19.30 13.69 0.83
N PHE A 149 19.69 12.51 0.31
CA PHE A 149 19.31 11.22 0.87
C PHE A 149 19.91 10.98 2.26
N PHE A 150 21.11 11.52 2.52
CA PHE A 150 21.83 11.43 3.79
C PHE A 150 22.39 12.80 4.16
N SER A 151 21.57 13.68 4.76
CA SER A 151 22.11 14.87 5.42
C SER A 151 22.35 14.54 6.89
N ASN A 152 23.57 14.79 7.37
CA ASN A 152 24.07 14.24 8.64
C ASN A 152 23.62 15.05 9.88
N THR A 153 22.44 15.67 9.84
CA THR A 153 21.94 16.49 10.95
C THR A 153 21.06 15.66 11.88
N LYS A 154 21.20 15.82 13.21
CA LYS A 154 20.38 15.07 14.19
C LYS A 154 18.86 15.29 14.00
N PHE A 155 18.47 16.49 13.53
CA PHE A 155 17.08 16.82 13.18
C PHE A 155 16.57 16.11 11.91
N PHE A 156 17.46 15.68 11.02
CA PHE A 156 17.11 14.93 9.81
C PHE A 156 16.56 13.53 10.12
N PHE A 157 17.14 12.83 11.09
CA PHE A 157 16.68 11.49 11.43
C PHE A 157 15.32 11.52 12.12
N LEU A 158 15.14 12.44 13.07
CA LEU A 158 13.90 12.58 13.82
C LEU A 158 12.72 13.03 12.95
N SER A 159 12.96 13.94 12.01
CA SER A 159 11.95 14.39 11.05
C SER A 159 11.49 13.26 10.11
N ARG A 160 12.39 12.35 9.69
CA ARG A 160 12.05 11.18 8.88
C ARG A 160 11.27 10.12 9.65
N ILE A 161 11.60 9.89 10.93
CA ILE A 161 10.79 9.02 11.80
C ILE A 161 9.38 9.60 11.93
N TYR A 162 9.29 10.90 12.22
CA TYR A 162 8.00 11.58 12.30
C TYR A 162 7.23 11.51 10.98
N TYR A 163 7.90 11.69 9.84
CA TYR A 163 7.33 11.54 8.50
C TYR A 163 6.80 10.11 8.28
N GLY A 164 7.52 9.08 8.71
CA GLY A 164 7.08 7.69 8.65
C GLY A 164 5.82 7.43 9.48
N LEU A 165 5.78 7.95 10.70
CA LEU A 165 4.59 7.87 11.55
C LEU A 165 3.41 8.70 10.98
N ALA A 166 3.71 9.83 10.35
CA ALA A 166 2.73 10.65 9.63
C ALA A 166 2.14 9.90 8.44
N LEU A 167 2.96 9.20 7.65
CA LEU A 167 2.47 8.32 6.60
C LEU A 167 1.55 7.25 7.17
N LEU A 168 1.96 6.54 8.21
CA LEU A 168 1.15 5.47 8.83
C LEU A 168 -0.19 5.96 9.37
N SER A 169 -0.29 7.22 9.82
CA SER A 169 -1.51 7.83 10.37
C SER A 169 -2.21 8.79 9.41
N ASN A 170 -1.78 8.84 8.14
CA ASN A 170 -2.19 9.91 7.24
C ASN A 170 -3.71 9.98 7.01
N VAL A 171 -4.40 8.83 7.05
CA VAL A 171 -5.85 8.71 6.80
C VAL A 171 -6.68 9.50 7.83
N PHE A 172 -6.12 9.82 9.00
CA PHE A 172 -6.80 10.61 10.01
C PHE A 172 -6.60 12.12 9.86
N ASN A 173 -5.60 12.56 9.08
CA ASN A 173 -5.25 13.97 8.87
C ASN A 173 -5.30 14.81 10.17
N SER A 174 -4.64 14.30 11.23
CA SER A 174 -4.72 14.87 12.57
C SER A 174 -3.34 15.21 13.14
N LYS A 175 -3.32 16.09 14.15
CA LYS A 175 -2.10 16.47 14.88
C LYS A 175 -1.55 15.34 15.77
N PHE A 176 -2.35 14.29 16.05
CA PHE A 176 -1.99 13.16 16.91
C PHE A 176 -1.18 12.07 16.19
N VAL A 177 -0.23 12.51 15.35
CA VAL A 177 0.58 11.66 14.47
C VAL A 177 1.29 10.54 15.20
N LEU A 178 1.93 10.87 16.33
CA LEU A 178 2.72 9.91 17.09
C LEU A 178 1.84 8.76 17.63
N ILE A 179 0.68 9.10 18.19
CA ILE A 179 -0.22 8.11 18.80
C ILE A 179 -0.83 7.24 17.69
N LEU A 180 -1.42 7.87 16.68
CA LEU A 180 -2.13 7.16 15.63
C LEU A 180 -1.20 6.37 14.70
N GLY A 181 0.05 6.84 14.51
CA GLY A 181 1.06 6.16 13.72
C GLY A 181 1.69 4.97 14.45
N MET A 182 1.74 5.01 15.78
CA MET A 182 2.24 3.88 16.59
C MET A 182 1.29 2.67 16.58
N ILE A 183 -0.02 2.88 16.47
CA ILE A 183 -1.01 1.78 16.43
C ILE A 183 -0.73 0.77 15.29
N PRO A 184 -0.68 1.16 14.00
CA PRO A 184 -0.37 0.23 12.93
C PRO A 184 1.05 -0.30 13.04
N LEU A 185 2.01 0.50 13.54
CA LEU A 185 3.39 0.05 13.73
C LEU A 185 3.49 -1.10 14.75
N LEU A 186 2.78 -1.00 15.87
CA LEU A 186 2.69 -2.09 16.86
C LEU A 186 1.99 -3.32 16.28
N GLY A 187 0.93 -3.12 15.49
CA GLY A 187 0.24 -4.20 14.77
C GLY A 187 1.19 -4.94 13.83
N ILE A 188 1.99 -4.21 13.05
CA ILE A 188 3.01 -4.75 12.16
C ILE A 188 4.07 -5.53 12.95
N LEU A 189 4.63 -4.96 14.01
CA LEU A 189 5.63 -5.63 14.85
C LEU A 189 5.08 -6.93 15.44
N TYR A 190 3.82 -6.93 15.90
CA TYR A 190 3.15 -8.13 16.38
C TYR A 190 3.03 -9.21 15.30
N LEU A 191 2.65 -8.83 14.07
CA LEU A 191 2.51 -9.76 12.95
C LEU A 191 3.84 -10.37 12.54
N TYR A 192 4.91 -9.57 12.44
CA TYR A 192 6.26 -10.08 12.14
C TYR A 192 6.82 -10.93 13.28
N LYS A 193 6.54 -10.62 14.55
CA LYS A 193 6.92 -11.48 15.68
C LYS A 193 6.22 -12.84 15.62
N ASN A 194 4.99 -12.88 15.12
CA ASN A 194 4.18 -14.10 14.99
C ASN A 194 4.13 -14.64 13.55
N TYR A 195 5.16 -14.40 12.74
CA TYR A 195 5.13 -14.67 11.30
C TYR A 195 4.79 -16.11 10.91
N LEU A 196 5.08 -17.09 11.78
CA LEU A 196 4.77 -18.50 11.55
C LEU A 196 3.26 -18.81 11.58
N LYS A 197 2.48 -18.00 12.31
CA LYS A 197 1.01 -18.17 12.44
C LYS A 197 0.25 -17.42 11.36
N ILE A 198 0.92 -16.55 10.61
CA ILE A 198 0.32 -15.67 9.62
C ILE A 198 0.66 -16.19 8.23
N SER A 199 -0.28 -16.05 7.30
CA SER A 199 -0.06 -16.41 5.90
C SER A 199 1.11 -15.61 5.31
N LYS A 200 2.08 -16.32 4.72
CA LYS A 200 3.27 -15.72 4.10
C LYS A 200 2.91 -14.73 2.98
N LEU A 201 1.81 -14.99 2.27
CA LEU A 201 1.29 -14.10 1.24
C LEU A 201 0.95 -12.72 1.82
N HIS A 202 0.16 -12.70 2.89
CA HIS A 202 -0.26 -11.45 3.52
C HIS A 202 0.92 -10.69 4.13
N LEU A 203 1.88 -11.39 4.74
CA LEU A 203 3.13 -10.77 5.19
C LEU A 203 3.95 -10.18 4.03
N SER A 204 3.97 -10.83 2.88
CA SER A 204 4.65 -10.32 1.67
C SER A 204 3.94 -9.07 1.14
N MET A 205 2.61 -9.05 1.12
CA MET A 205 1.82 -7.86 0.76
C MET A 205 2.05 -6.69 1.73
N ILE A 206 2.10 -6.96 3.05
CA ILE A 206 2.45 -5.96 4.07
C ILE A 206 3.88 -5.44 3.83
N SER A 207 4.84 -6.33 3.56
CA SER A 207 6.23 -5.98 3.28
C SER A 207 6.35 -5.06 2.07
N PHE A 208 5.58 -5.34 1.00
CA PHE A 208 5.53 -4.52 -0.20
C PHE A 208 5.10 -3.08 0.10
N LEU A 209 3.99 -2.93 0.84
CA LEU A 209 3.48 -1.61 1.23
C LEU A 209 4.46 -0.88 2.16
N LEU A 210 5.07 -1.59 3.10
CA LEU A 210 6.06 -1.02 4.02
C LEU A 210 7.29 -0.51 3.27
N LEU A 211 7.87 -1.31 2.38
CA LEU A 211 9.00 -0.90 1.55
C LEU A 211 8.62 0.31 0.67
N SER A 212 7.41 0.31 0.11
CA SER A 212 6.89 1.45 -0.64
C SER A 212 6.80 2.72 0.21
N LEU A 213 6.26 2.65 1.44
CA LEU A 213 6.21 3.78 2.37
C LEU A 213 7.60 4.21 2.85
N SER A 214 8.48 3.27 3.14
CA SER A 214 9.89 3.54 3.51
C SER A 214 10.61 4.29 2.41
N SER A 215 10.37 3.95 1.13
CA SER A 215 10.94 4.69 0.01
C SER A 215 10.49 6.16 -0.01
N LEU A 216 9.25 6.45 0.40
CA LEU A 216 8.75 7.83 0.54
C LEU A 216 9.41 8.55 1.72
N VAL A 217 9.60 7.86 2.85
CA VAL A 217 10.36 8.42 3.99
C VAL A 217 11.76 8.81 3.55
N ILE A 218 12.41 7.98 2.73
CA ILE A 218 13.78 8.19 2.24
C ILE A 218 13.83 9.30 1.17
N THR A 219 12.91 9.32 0.21
CA THR A 219 12.96 10.25 -0.94
C THR A 219 12.29 11.60 -0.68
N ARG A 220 11.30 11.63 0.22
CA ARG A 220 10.44 12.81 0.46
C ARG A 220 10.43 13.31 1.90
N GLY A 221 11.01 12.56 2.85
CA GLY A 221 11.05 12.97 4.26
C GLY A 221 11.74 14.32 4.53
N GLY A 222 12.57 14.81 3.60
CA GLY A 222 13.22 16.12 3.71
C GLY A 222 12.37 17.33 3.29
N PHE A 223 11.18 17.12 2.69
CA PHE A 223 10.30 18.22 2.27
C PHE A 223 9.34 18.70 3.38
N GLY A 224 9.43 18.13 4.59
CA GLY A 224 8.51 18.40 5.70
C GLY A 224 7.36 17.39 5.80
N PHE A 225 6.82 17.22 7.01
CA PHE A 225 5.84 16.16 7.31
C PHE A 225 4.44 16.41 6.73
N GLU A 226 4.09 17.65 6.40
CA GLU A 226 2.77 17.97 5.83
C GLU A 226 2.50 17.22 4.53
N GLN A 227 3.54 17.00 3.72
CA GLN A 227 3.41 16.24 2.49
C GLN A 227 2.94 14.79 2.72
N ALA A 228 3.23 14.20 3.89
CA ALA A 228 2.81 12.84 4.23
C ALA A 228 1.28 12.69 4.31
N PHE A 229 0.56 13.79 4.53
CA PHE A 229 -0.91 13.84 4.55
C PHE A 229 -1.55 14.01 3.18
N SER A 230 -0.76 14.07 2.11
CA SER A 230 -1.31 14.11 0.76
C SER A 230 -2.14 12.85 0.47
N SER A 231 -3.33 13.06 -0.08
CA SER A 231 -4.33 12.05 -0.42
C SER A 231 -3.78 10.87 -1.22
N ARG A 232 -2.80 11.12 -2.09
CA ARG A 232 -2.12 10.10 -2.91
C ARG A 232 -1.44 8.98 -2.12
N TYR A 233 -1.18 9.18 -0.83
CA TYR A 233 -0.57 8.16 0.03
C TYR A 233 -1.58 7.42 0.92
N HIS A 234 -2.83 7.87 1.01
CA HIS A 234 -3.84 7.23 1.86
C HIS A 234 -4.19 5.81 1.40
N ILE A 235 -4.09 5.53 0.11
CA ILE A 235 -4.44 4.20 -0.39
C ILE A 235 -3.48 3.12 0.13
N ASN A 236 -2.17 3.40 0.20
CA ASN A 236 -1.18 2.46 0.72
C ASN A 236 -1.43 2.15 2.19
N THR A 237 -1.79 3.16 2.97
CA THR A 237 -2.04 3.01 4.41
C THR A 237 -3.37 2.33 4.68
N LEU A 238 -4.41 2.63 3.91
CA LEU A 238 -5.69 1.91 3.98
C LEU A 238 -5.55 0.42 3.66
N PHE A 239 -4.79 0.06 2.62
CA PHE A 239 -4.50 -1.35 2.35
C PHE A 239 -3.66 -1.99 3.45
N LEU A 240 -2.72 -1.24 4.05
CA LEU A 240 -1.93 -1.72 5.19
C LEU A 240 -2.83 -2.03 6.40
N TYR A 241 -3.73 -1.12 6.78
CA TYR A 241 -4.72 -1.36 7.84
C TYR A 241 -5.62 -2.55 7.52
N SER A 242 -6.05 -2.68 6.26
CA SER A 242 -6.89 -3.79 5.80
C SER A 242 -6.19 -5.13 5.93
N LEU A 243 -4.91 -5.22 5.56
CA LEU A 243 -4.10 -6.43 5.71
C LEU A 243 -3.81 -6.76 7.18
N ILE A 244 -3.55 -5.76 8.02
CA ILE A 244 -3.40 -5.96 9.47
C ILE A 244 -4.69 -6.54 10.05
N TYR A 245 -5.85 -5.99 9.66
CA TYR A 245 -7.15 -6.50 10.06
C TYR A 245 -7.39 -7.94 9.61
N ILE A 246 -7.13 -8.28 8.34
CA ILE A 246 -7.24 -9.66 7.83
C ILE A 246 -6.34 -10.62 8.63
N CYS A 247 -5.10 -10.24 8.90
CA CYS A 247 -4.15 -11.10 9.61
C CYS A 247 -4.53 -11.32 11.08
N LEU A 248 -5.06 -10.29 11.74
CA LEU A 248 -5.46 -10.38 13.15
C LEU A 248 -6.80 -11.08 13.35
N PHE A 249 -7.71 -11.00 12.38
CA PHE A 249 -9.08 -11.48 12.55
C PHE A 249 -9.21 -12.97 12.94
N PRO A 250 -8.45 -13.93 12.35
CA PRO A 250 -8.49 -15.32 12.78
C PRO A 250 -8.13 -15.53 14.25
N LEU A 251 -7.37 -14.62 14.85
CA LEU A 251 -6.98 -14.66 16.27
C LEU A 251 -8.10 -14.21 17.20
N ILE A 252 -9.12 -13.51 16.68
CA ILE A 252 -10.20 -12.93 17.48
C ILE A 252 -11.44 -13.85 17.40
N ARG A 253 -11.86 -14.41 18.55
CA ARG A 253 -13.07 -15.27 18.64
C ARG A 253 -14.36 -14.40 18.63
N ILE A 254 -14.90 -14.13 17.44
CA ILE A 254 -15.83 -13.00 17.17
C ILE A 254 -17.35 -13.27 17.23
N LYS A 255 -17.88 -14.42 17.66
CA LYS A 255 -19.36 -14.60 17.68
C LYS A 255 -20.13 -13.50 18.48
N LYS A 256 -19.50 -12.78 19.43
CA LYS A 256 -20.09 -11.66 20.19
C LYS A 256 -19.71 -10.24 19.75
N HIS A 257 -18.66 -10.04 18.93
CA HIS A 257 -18.07 -8.70 18.71
C HIS A 257 -18.16 -8.19 17.26
N PHE A 258 -18.86 -8.91 16.37
CA PHE A 258 -18.99 -8.48 14.97
C PHE A 258 -19.71 -7.13 14.82
N LEU A 259 -20.83 -6.95 15.50
CA LEU A 259 -21.55 -5.67 15.55
C LEU A 259 -20.68 -4.53 16.09
N LEU A 260 -19.82 -4.85 17.06
CA LEU A 260 -18.86 -3.88 17.62
C LEU A 260 -17.81 -3.47 16.58
N ILE A 261 -17.27 -4.41 15.81
CA ILE A 261 -16.29 -4.14 14.75
C ILE A 261 -16.92 -3.31 13.64
N LEU A 262 -18.13 -3.69 13.20
CA LEU A 262 -18.88 -2.92 12.20
C LEU A 262 -19.15 -1.50 12.71
N PHE A 263 -19.60 -1.37 13.96
CA PHE A 263 -19.80 -0.08 14.62
C PHE A 263 -18.52 0.74 14.68
N PHE A 264 -17.38 0.15 15.06
CA PHE A 264 -16.10 0.86 15.07
C PHE A 264 -15.64 1.25 13.67
N THR A 265 -15.92 0.45 12.64
CA THR A 265 -15.59 0.80 11.26
C THR A 265 -16.48 1.93 10.74
N LEU A 266 -17.77 1.94 11.09
CA LEU A 266 -18.69 3.03 10.79
C LEU A 266 -18.29 4.31 11.54
N LEU A 267 -18.01 4.20 12.84
CA LEU A 267 -17.51 5.30 13.66
C LEU A 267 -16.20 5.86 13.08
N PHE A 268 -15.28 4.98 12.66
CA PHE A 268 -14.04 5.37 11.99
C PHE A 268 -14.30 6.15 10.71
N THR A 269 -15.21 5.67 9.85
CA THR A 269 -15.58 6.39 8.62
C THR A 269 -16.23 7.74 8.92
N ILE A 270 -17.10 7.82 9.94
CA ILE A 270 -17.78 9.05 10.37
C ILE A 270 -16.77 10.06 10.95
N ILE A 271 -15.87 9.61 11.82
CA ILE A 271 -14.81 10.45 12.40
C ILE A 271 -13.91 11.00 11.29
N GLN A 272 -13.58 10.18 10.28
CA GLN A 272 -12.81 10.64 9.13
C GLN A 272 -13.55 11.71 8.32
N ILE A 273 -14.84 11.52 8.07
CA ILE A 273 -15.68 12.53 7.39
C ILE A 273 -15.67 13.85 8.18
N LEU A 274 -15.89 13.80 9.50
CA LEU A 274 -15.89 14.98 10.38
C LEU A 274 -14.54 15.71 10.42
N LEU A 275 -13.42 14.96 10.43
CA LEU A 275 -12.07 15.52 10.41
C LEU A 275 -11.74 16.19 9.07
N ILE A 276 -12.26 15.67 7.96
CA ILE A 276 -12.10 16.30 6.64
C ILE A 276 -12.90 17.61 6.60
N PHE A 277 -14.16 17.61 7.03
CA PHE A 277 -15.00 18.80 7.03
C PHE A 277 -14.42 19.91 7.91
N THR A 278 -13.96 19.59 9.12
CA THR A 278 -13.34 20.58 10.02
C THR A 278 -12.07 21.18 9.42
N ASN A 279 -11.16 20.37 8.85
CA ASN A 279 -9.95 20.88 8.20
C ASN A 279 -10.23 21.70 6.93
N SER A 280 -11.35 21.46 6.23
CA SER A 280 -11.75 22.25 5.06
C SER A 280 -12.31 23.64 5.43
N VAL A 281 -12.97 23.76 6.59
CA VAL A 281 -13.52 25.03 7.09
C VAL A 281 -12.42 25.96 7.60
N PHE A 282 -11.33 25.43 8.16
CA PHE A 282 -10.19 26.22 8.65
C PHE A 282 -9.15 26.61 7.58
N LYS A 283 -9.37 26.22 6.31
CA LYS A 283 -8.49 26.57 5.17
C LYS A 283 -9.07 27.65 4.24
N LYS A 284 -10.19 28.28 4.61
CA LYS A 284 -10.66 29.56 4.07
C LYS A 284 -10.31 30.68 5.03
#